data_AF-A0A7S0UJN3-F1
#
_entry.id   AF-A0A7S0UJN3-F1
#
_cell.length_a   1.000
_cell.length_b   1.000
_cell.length_c   1.000
_cell.angle_alpha   90.00
_cell.angle_beta   90.00
_cell.angle_gamma   90.00
#
_symmetry.space_group_name_H-M   'P 1'
#
loop_
_entity.id
_entity.type
_entity.pdbx_description
1 polymer ?
#
loop_
_entity_poly.entity_id
_entity_poly.type
_entity_poly.pdbx_seq_one_letter_code
_entity_poly.pdbx_strand_id
1 'polypeptide(L)'
;MISILRKTNRKGEKKDGTRKSRTLKKKTQKRVSTVPPQLEDIPRLLDTMLNSKDGKRAAAAAKIIVDLCDNRNEQNRIRMVWTKEYNVLPALIQCLATEENEARRILACAALLNLSSSHESTRGIVHGPWMNGLIQRLCNIISRKSCREELRGLSLLCVRNLSMAAGIKNAFQESSNGKDFGPLKNPNSLFRVLEKSLKDQQLSPGKQLVTVGLIRNLACRRENAVLIAKTQIPELLLDNIRASSVPTTEWKSTSLEKVSLDAIRNLGRWPGCRETLIRIGTFDVMKAIIDSKRSSRYNALRGNPQQSQRLFKKSSDASLVFTADLTVHYDETSSSYNIATTSDSNDEDHDSFPVSLENQHAWAVTERNPFWMDRN
;
A
#
# COMPACT_ATOMS: atom_id res chain seq x y z
N MET A 1 -6.95 39.19 17.43
CA MET A 1 -6.71 38.44 18.68
C MET A 1 -5.90 37.20 18.31
N ILE A 2 -4.77 36.84 18.92
CA ILE A 2 -3.94 37.49 19.96
C ILE A 2 -2.48 37.53 19.45
N SER A 3 -1.65 38.41 20.00
CA SER A 3 -0.24 38.57 19.65
C SER A 3 0.68 38.45 20.89
N ILE A 4 2.00 38.41 20.65
CA ILE A 4 3.08 38.60 21.62
C ILE A 4 3.37 37.43 22.58
N LEU A 5 4.56 36.85 22.42
CA LEU A 5 5.45 36.59 23.56
C LEU A 5 6.93 36.78 23.19
N ARG A 6 7.29 38.01 22.81
CA ARG A 6 8.71 38.45 22.84
C ARG A 6 9.09 38.69 24.31
N LYS A 7 10.19 38.10 24.79
CA LYS A 7 10.87 38.57 26.02
C LYS A 7 12.13 39.36 25.67
N THR A 8 12.35 40.43 26.42
CA THR A 8 13.36 41.45 26.14
C THR A 8 14.65 41.20 26.92
N ASN A 9 15.80 41.49 26.30
CA ASN A 9 17.03 41.73 27.03
C ASN A 9 16.98 43.12 27.69
N ARG A 10 17.44 43.24 28.94
CA ARG A 10 17.83 44.51 29.57
C ARG A 10 19.25 44.37 30.11
N LYS A 11 20.06 45.43 29.94
CA LYS A 11 21.37 45.60 30.60
C LYS A 11 21.18 46.31 31.95
N GLY A 12 22.09 46.07 32.89
CA GLY A 12 22.21 46.76 34.17
C GLY A 12 23.51 46.32 34.87
N GLU A 13 24.01 47.10 35.82
CA GLU A 13 25.32 46.94 36.48
C GLU A 13 25.20 47.16 38.01
N LYS A 14 26.14 46.78 38.89
CA LYS A 14 27.49 46.15 38.73
C LYS A 14 27.61 45.02 39.81
N LYS A 15 28.71 44.58 40.43
CA LYS A 15 30.16 44.92 40.49
C LYS A 15 30.97 43.67 40.93
N ASP A 16 32.28 43.85 41.17
CA ASP A 16 33.28 43.10 41.96
C ASP A 16 32.95 41.75 42.63
N GLY A 17 33.87 40.77 42.56
CA GLY A 17 33.76 39.50 43.31
C GLY A 17 34.72 38.34 42.96
N THR A 18 36.03 38.49 43.20
CA THR A 18 36.99 37.40 43.53
C THR A 18 37.09 36.13 42.64
N ARG A 19 37.85 36.24 41.54
CA ARG A 19 38.91 35.31 41.07
C ARG A 19 38.96 33.88 41.70
N LYS A 20 38.61 32.84 40.92
CA LYS A 20 39.23 31.49 41.02
C LYS A 20 39.29 30.80 39.65
N SER A 21 40.51 30.54 39.16
CA SER A 21 40.75 29.95 37.84
C SER A 21 40.29 28.49 37.78
N ARG A 22 39.56 28.10 36.73
CA ARG A 22 39.23 26.69 36.46
C ARG A 22 39.54 26.37 34.99
N THR A 23 40.41 25.39 34.77
CA THR A 23 41.01 25.10 33.46
C THR A 23 39.97 24.59 32.44
N LEU A 24 39.84 25.33 31.33
CA LEU A 24 39.04 24.92 30.18
C LEU A 24 39.70 23.72 29.47
N LYS A 25 39.31 22.50 29.86
CA LYS A 25 39.44 21.34 28.97
C LYS A 25 38.64 21.65 27.70
N LYS A 26 39.32 21.86 26.57
CA LYS A 26 38.71 21.95 25.24
C LYS A 26 37.91 20.67 24.96
N LYS A 27 36.59 20.69 25.23
CA LYS A 27 35.68 19.73 24.60
C LYS A 27 35.68 20.07 23.11
N THR A 28 36.22 19.18 22.28
CA THR A 28 36.20 19.31 20.82
C THR A 28 34.77 19.21 20.34
N GLN A 29 34.08 20.36 20.30
CA GLN A 29 32.69 20.46 19.91
C GLN A 29 32.60 20.13 18.41
N LYS A 30 32.23 18.88 18.14
CA LYS A 30 32.20 18.28 16.80
C LYS A 30 31.28 19.13 15.92
N ARG A 31 31.87 19.89 14.98
CA ARG A 31 31.11 20.74 14.06
C ARG A 31 30.06 19.88 13.36
N VAL A 32 28.80 20.23 13.53
CA VAL A 32 27.73 19.78 12.62
C VAL A 32 28.06 20.39 11.26
N SER A 33 28.02 19.60 10.19
CA SER A 33 28.22 20.13 8.85
C SER A 33 27.12 21.13 8.53
N THR A 34 27.49 22.30 8.03
CA THR A 34 26.54 23.30 7.49
C THR A 34 26.21 23.03 6.02
N VAL A 35 26.89 22.07 5.39
CA VAL A 35 26.58 21.60 4.03
C VAL A 35 25.38 20.65 4.11
N PRO A 36 24.31 20.85 3.30
CA PRO A 36 23.22 19.88 3.20
C PRO A 36 23.75 18.51 2.79
N PRO A 37 23.18 17.40 3.30
CA PRO A 37 23.63 16.05 2.93
C PRO A 37 23.47 15.82 1.42
N GLN A 38 24.45 15.18 0.81
CA GLN A 38 24.45 14.86 -0.62
C GLN A 38 24.30 13.34 -0.84
N LEU A 39 24.14 12.90 -2.10
CA LEU A 39 24.05 11.48 -2.40
C LEU A 39 25.37 10.74 -2.11
N GLU A 40 26.48 11.43 -2.23
CA GLU A 40 27.84 10.93 -1.95
C GLU A 40 28.06 10.61 -0.46
N ASP A 41 27.22 11.11 0.45
CA ASP A 41 27.22 10.70 1.87
C ASP A 41 26.61 9.29 2.07
N ILE A 42 25.83 8.75 1.12
CA ILE A 42 25.03 7.54 1.32
C ILE A 42 25.84 6.34 1.84
N PRO A 43 27.00 5.94 1.28
CA PRO A 43 27.74 4.77 1.77
C PRO A 43 28.09 4.85 3.26
N ARG A 44 28.44 6.06 3.72
CA ARG A 44 28.75 6.37 5.13
C ARG A 44 27.50 6.45 6.02
N LEU A 45 26.37 6.86 5.46
CA LEU A 45 25.07 6.81 6.14
C LEU A 45 24.61 5.36 6.32
N LEU A 46 24.74 4.50 5.30
CA LEU A 46 24.40 3.07 5.40
C LEU A 46 25.27 2.35 6.44
N ASP A 47 26.60 2.55 6.43
CA ASP A 47 27.48 2.08 7.50
C ASP A 47 27.00 2.55 8.89
N THR A 48 26.71 3.85 9.03
CA THR A 48 26.24 4.41 10.30
C THR A 48 24.87 3.85 10.72
N MET A 49 23.98 3.50 9.79
CA MET A 49 22.70 2.85 10.08
C MET A 49 22.87 1.43 10.59
N LEU A 50 23.78 0.65 9.99
CA LEU A 50 23.99 -0.76 10.32
C LEU A 50 24.88 -0.95 11.56
N ASN A 51 26.04 -0.30 11.57
CA ASN A 51 27.15 -0.63 12.48
C ASN A 51 27.24 0.29 13.72
N SER A 52 26.41 1.34 13.82
CA SER A 52 26.48 2.25 14.97
C SER A 52 25.76 1.69 16.20
N LYS A 53 26.52 1.44 17.27
CA LYS A 53 26.01 1.10 18.62
C LYS A 53 25.18 2.22 19.27
N ASP A 54 25.28 3.46 18.75
CA ASP A 54 24.39 4.55 19.17
C ASP A 54 23.13 4.55 18.30
N GLY A 55 22.02 4.05 18.88
CA GLY A 55 20.74 3.96 18.19
C GLY A 55 20.18 5.32 17.74
N LYS A 56 20.51 6.43 18.43
CA LYS A 56 20.10 7.79 18.01
C LYS A 56 20.88 8.22 16.78
N ARG A 57 22.19 7.94 16.73
CA ARG A 57 23.02 8.20 15.54
C ARG A 57 22.60 7.33 14.34
N ALA A 58 22.29 6.04 14.57
CA ALA A 58 21.80 5.15 13.51
C ALA A 58 20.45 5.62 12.95
N ALA A 59 19.52 6.06 13.81
CA ALA A 59 18.25 6.67 13.40
C ALA A 59 18.46 8.02 12.69
N ALA A 60 19.38 8.87 13.14
CA ALA A 60 19.70 10.13 12.46
C ALA A 60 20.24 9.91 11.03
N ALA A 61 21.08 8.90 10.83
CA ALA A 61 21.54 8.51 9.49
C ALA A 61 20.38 7.98 8.62
N ALA A 62 19.49 7.14 9.19
CA ALA A 62 18.29 6.67 8.51
C ALA A 62 17.36 7.84 8.10
N LYS A 63 17.23 8.88 8.93
CA LYS A 63 16.46 10.08 8.56
C LYS A 63 17.07 10.78 7.35
N ILE A 64 18.39 10.95 7.29
CA ILE A 64 19.03 11.59 6.14
C ILE A 64 18.77 10.80 4.85
N ILE A 65 18.71 9.46 4.91
CA ILE A 65 18.29 8.62 3.77
C ILE A 65 16.82 8.90 3.38
N VAL A 66 15.89 9.05 4.33
CA VAL A 66 14.49 9.46 4.05
C VAL A 66 14.43 10.82 3.36
N ASP A 67 15.17 11.80 3.87
CA ASP A 67 15.21 13.17 3.35
C ASP A 67 15.82 13.21 1.93
N LEU A 68 16.89 12.44 1.67
CA LEU A 68 17.52 12.31 0.35
C LEU A 68 16.58 11.66 -0.68
N CYS A 69 15.77 10.67 -0.29
CA CYS A 69 14.87 9.95 -1.19
C CYS A 69 13.42 10.50 -1.24
N ASP A 70 13.14 11.69 -0.70
CA ASP A 70 11.81 12.33 -0.69
C ASP A 70 11.09 12.25 -2.04
N ASN A 71 9.75 12.27 -2.02
CA ASN A 71 8.93 12.16 -3.22
C ASN A 71 9.22 13.27 -4.27
N ARG A 72 9.78 14.43 -3.86
CA ARG A 72 10.25 15.47 -4.79
C ARG A 72 11.56 15.13 -5.53
N ASN A 73 12.36 14.21 -5.03
CA ASN A 73 13.73 13.93 -5.49
C ASN A 73 13.80 12.66 -6.35
N GLU A 74 13.15 12.65 -7.52
CA GLU A 74 13.02 11.45 -8.36
C GLU A 74 14.36 10.86 -8.82
N GLN A 75 15.28 11.69 -9.30
CA GLN A 75 16.59 11.25 -9.75
C GLN A 75 17.42 10.61 -8.61
N ASN A 76 17.21 11.04 -7.36
CA ASN A 76 17.83 10.43 -6.20
C ASN A 76 17.32 9.00 -6.01
N ARG A 77 15.99 8.78 -6.07
CA ARG A 77 15.39 7.44 -5.96
C ARG A 77 15.91 6.50 -7.06
N ILE A 78 16.01 7.00 -8.29
CA ILE A 78 16.55 6.27 -9.45
C ILE A 78 18.02 5.88 -9.23
N ARG A 79 18.88 6.79 -8.76
CA ARG A 79 20.29 6.50 -8.43
C ARG A 79 20.44 5.52 -7.24
N MET A 80 19.56 5.62 -6.24
CA MET A 80 19.60 4.79 -5.03
C MET A 80 19.13 3.35 -5.26
N VAL A 81 18.29 3.10 -6.27
CA VAL A 81 17.60 1.81 -6.49
C VAL A 81 17.70 1.26 -7.91
N TRP A 82 17.37 2.05 -8.93
CA TRP A 82 17.23 1.55 -10.31
C TRP A 82 18.60 1.33 -10.98
N THR A 83 19.47 2.34 -10.97
CA THR A 83 20.86 2.21 -11.48
C THR A 83 21.77 1.46 -10.51
N LYS A 84 21.33 1.28 -9.25
CA LYS A 84 22.04 0.62 -8.15
C LYS A 84 23.36 1.29 -7.75
N GLU A 85 23.60 2.54 -8.15
CA GLU A 85 24.81 3.30 -7.84
C GLU A 85 25.13 3.34 -6.34
N TYR A 86 24.10 3.53 -5.50
CA TYR A 86 24.22 3.52 -4.04
C TYR A 86 23.57 2.30 -3.36
N ASN A 87 22.85 1.46 -4.12
CA ASN A 87 22.20 0.21 -3.72
C ASN A 87 21.69 0.17 -2.25
N VAL A 88 20.74 1.03 -1.88
CA VAL A 88 20.37 1.24 -0.47
C VAL A 88 19.53 0.12 0.15
N LEU A 89 18.93 -0.76 -0.68
CA LEU A 89 17.90 -1.71 -0.27
C LEU A 89 18.37 -2.79 0.72
N PRO A 90 19.55 -3.43 0.59
CA PRO A 90 20.01 -4.42 1.57
C PRO A 90 20.12 -3.84 2.98
N ALA A 91 20.65 -2.62 3.12
CA ALA A 91 20.78 -1.94 4.40
C ALA A 91 19.43 -1.58 5.03
N LEU A 92 18.47 -1.11 4.23
CA LEU A 92 17.09 -0.84 4.67
C LEU A 92 16.39 -2.12 5.14
N ILE A 93 16.54 -3.22 4.41
CA ILE A 93 15.96 -4.54 4.72
C ILE A 93 16.58 -5.13 6.00
N GLN A 94 17.89 -4.98 6.20
CA GLN A 94 18.57 -5.35 7.44
C GLN A 94 18.11 -4.48 8.63
N CYS A 95 17.90 -3.19 8.41
CA CYS A 95 17.36 -2.28 9.43
C CYS A 95 15.93 -2.66 9.87
N LEU A 96 15.05 -3.12 8.96
CA LEU A 96 13.73 -3.66 9.32
C LEU A 96 13.82 -4.94 10.18
N ALA A 97 14.85 -5.76 9.96
CA ALA A 97 15.08 -7.02 10.68
C ALA A 97 15.52 -6.81 12.13
N THR A 98 16.35 -5.81 12.41
CA THR A 98 16.84 -5.53 13.77
C THR A 98 15.74 -4.95 14.66
N GLU A 99 15.41 -5.60 15.77
CA GLU A 99 14.33 -5.16 16.66
C GLU A 99 14.78 -4.08 17.67
N GLU A 100 16.08 -4.01 17.96
CA GLU A 100 16.72 -3.16 18.98
C GLU A 100 16.51 -1.65 18.85
N ASN A 101 16.11 -1.16 17.67
CA ASN A 101 16.01 0.27 17.38
C ASN A 101 14.79 0.58 16.50
N GLU A 102 13.62 0.69 17.12
CA GLU A 102 12.36 0.93 16.40
C GLU A 102 12.35 2.27 15.62
N ALA A 103 13.04 3.30 16.10
CA ALA A 103 13.18 4.57 15.36
C ALA A 103 13.92 4.37 14.02
N ARG A 104 14.99 3.56 14.01
CA ARG A 104 15.68 3.15 12.77
C ARG A 104 14.76 2.32 11.86
N ARG A 105 13.92 1.44 12.42
CA ARG A 105 12.95 0.63 11.64
C ARG A 105 11.88 1.50 10.96
N ILE A 106 11.31 2.45 11.70
CA ILE A 106 10.33 3.42 11.19
C ILE A 106 10.92 4.23 10.04
N LEU A 107 12.11 4.78 10.22
CA LEU A 107 12.78 5.58 9.19
C LEU A 107 13.22 4.73 7.99
N ALA A 108 13.69 3.50 8.19
CA ALA A 108 13.96 2.58 7.09
C ALA A 108 12.69 2.23 6.30
N CYS A 109 11.55 2.06 6.97
CA CYS A 109 10.26 1.83 6.32
C CYS A 109 9.73 3.08 5.60
N ALA A 110 9.95 4.28 6.14
CA ALA A 110 9.62 5.54 5.47
C ALA A 110 10.48 5.77 4.21
N ALA A 111 11.77 5.41 4.25
CA ALA A 111 12.64 5.46 3.07
C ALA A 111 12.18 4.46 2.00
N LEU A 112 11.84 3.22 2.39
CA LEU A 112 11.26 2.23 1.47
C LEU A 112 9.93 2.70 0.87
N LEU A 113 9.07 3.37 1.66
CA LEU A 113 7.83 3.95 1.17
C LEU A 113 8.09 5.01 0.09
N ASN A 114 8.99 5.97 0.35
CA ASN A 114 9.37 6.99 -0.62
C ASN A 114 10.03 6.38 -1.88
N LEU A 115 10.91 5.39 -1.73
CA LEU A 115 11.51 4.67 -2.87
C LEU A 115 10.47 3.88 -3.69
N SER A 116 9.33 3.52 -3.10
CA SER A 116 8.22 2.82 -3.76
C SER A 116 7.14 3.75 -4.35
N SER A 117 7.32 5.08 -4.36
CA SER A 117 6.30 6.01 -4.88
C SER A 117 6.33 6.16 -6.41
N SER A 118 7.52 6.07 -7.01
CA SER A 118 7.76 6.16 -8.47
C SER A 118 7.83 4.78 -9.12
N HIS A 119 7.27 4.65 -10.33
CA HIS A 119 7.19 3.37 -11.07
C HIS A 119 8.56 2.75 -11.34
N GLU A 120 9.55 3.55 -11.76
CA GLU A 120 10.91 3.15 -12.14
C GLU A 120 11.67 2.59 -10.93
N SER A 121 11.67 3.33 -9.83
CA SER A 121 12.27 2.88 -8.57
C SER A 121 11.56 1.63 -8.04
N THR A 122 10.23 1.56 -8.13
CA THR A 122 9.48 0.39 -7.66
C THR A 122 9.76 -0.86 -8.51
N ARG A 123 9.90 -0.73 -9.83
CA ARG A 123 10.43 -1.79 -10.71
C ARG A 123 11.82 -2.26 -10.25
N GLY A 124 12.70 -1.32 -9.89
CA GLY A 124 14.03 -1.63 -9.34
C GLY A 124 13.99 -2.41 -8.02
N ILE A 125 13.03 -2.13 -7.14
CA ILE A 125 12.81 -2.94 -5.93
C ILE A 125 12.30 -4.34 -6.30
N VAL A 126 11.24 -4.43 -7.12
CA VAL A 126 10.46 -5.67 -7.29
C VAL A 126 11.16 -6.70 -8.19
N HIS A 127 11.99 -6.27 -9.14
CA HIS A 127 12.83 -7.17 -9.96
C HIS A 127 14.18 -7.53 -9.28
N GLY A 128 14.40 -7.11 -8.04
CA GLY A 128 15.63 -7.42 -7.30
C GLY A 128 15.56 -8.71 -6.47
N PRO A 129 16.69 -9.40 -6.23
CA PRO A 129 16.74 -10.68 -5.51
C PRO A 129 16.28 -10.59 -4.04
N TRP A 130 16.21 -9.38 -3.49
CA TRP A 130 15.77 -9.08 -2.13
C TRP A 130 14.24 -9.04 -1.97
N MET A 131 13.46 -9.08 -3.05
CA MET A 131 12.00 -8.82 -3.02
C MET A 131 11.23 -9.76 -2.08
N ASN A 132 11.53 -11.07 -2.11
CA ASN A 132 10.89 -12.05 -1.23
C ASN A 132 11.14 -11.74 0.26
N GLY A 133 12.41 -11.52 0.62
CA GLY A 133 12.81 -11.17 1.99
C GLY A 133 12.27 -9.81 2.46
N LEU A 134 12.10 -8.84 1.55
CA LEU A 134 11.44 -7.57 1.84
C LEU A 134 9.96 -7.78 2.18
N ILE A 135 9.21 -8.47 1.32
CA ILE A 135 7.78 -8.74 1.55
C ILE A 135 7.57 -9.58 2.82
N GLN A 136 8.38 -10.62 3.05
CA GLN A 136 8.33 -11.43 4.26
C GLN A 136 8.55 -10.57 5.52
N ARG A 137 9.56 -9.67 5.54
CA ARG A 137 9.79 -8.76 6.68
C ARG A 137 8.65 -7.77 6.87
N LEU A 138 8.12 -7.17 5.81
CA LEU A 138 6.98 -6.25 5.90
C LEU A 138 5.72 -6.96 6.43
N CYS A 139 5.42 -8.17 5.96
CA CYS A 139 4.27 -8.94 6.42
C CYS A 139 4.40 -9.39 7.89
N ASN A 140 5.61 -9.79 8.31
CA ASN A 140 5.92 -10.06 9.71
C ASN A 140 5.79 -8.81 10.59
N ILE A 141 6.08 -7.61 10.08
CA ILE A 141 5.83 -6.35 10.80
C ILE A 141 4.32 -6.08 10.91
N ILE A 142 3.55 -6.33 9.84
CA ILE A 142 2.10 -6.09 9.83
C ILE A 142 1.36 -7.07 10.77
N SER A 143 1.77 -8.34 10.83
CA SER A 143 1.10 -9.39 11.63
C SER A 143 1.28 -9.24 13.16
N ARG A 144 2.39 -8.61 13.59
CA ARG A 144 2.80 -8.50 15.00
C ARG A 144 1.96 -7.48 15.77
N LYS A 145 1.14 -7.97 16.72
CA LYS A 145 0.35 -7.14 17.65
C LYS A 145 1.18 -6.08 18.37
N SER A 146 2.41 -6.42 18.80
CA SER A 146 3.31 -5.55 19.58
C SER A 146 4.07 -4.50 18.78
N CYS A 147 3.98 -4.48 17.45
CA CYS A 147 4.60 -3.45 16.62
C CYS A 147 3.83 -2.11 16.74
N ARG A 148 4.52 -0.96 16.84
CA ARG A 148 3.84 0.35 16.82
C ARG A 148 3.05 0.55 15.51
N GLU A 149 1.86 1.15 15.63
CA GLU A 149 0.92 1.40 14.53
C GLU A 149 1.52 2.20 13.36
N GLU A 150 2.46 3.10 13.66
CA GLU A 150 3.23 3.88 12.69
C GLU A 150 4.04 2.98 11.75
N LEU A 151 4.83 2.05 12.31
CA LEU A 151 5.63 1.09 11.55
C LEU A 151 4.75 0.07 10.83
N ARG A 152 3.61 -0.33 11.42
CA ARG A 152 2.60 -1.19 10.78
C ARG A 152 1.98 -0.50 9.56
N GLY A 153 1.57 0.77 9.69
CA GLY A 153 0.95 1.57 8.63
C GLY A 153 1.91 1.84 7.47
N LEU A 154 3.14 2.27 7.76
CA LEU A 154 4.19 2.44 6.75
C LEU A 154 4.46 1.13 5.99
N SER A 155 4.51 0.00 6.70
CA SER A 155 4.77 -1.31 6.08
C SER A 155 3.62 -1.75 5.16
N LEU A 156 2.37 -1.53 5.57
CA LEU A 156 1.20 -1.83 4.74
C LEU A 156 1.18 -0.95 3.46
N LEU A 157 1.54 0.33 3.57
CA LEU A 157 1.69 1.23 2.43
C LEU A 157 2.83 0.79 1.49
N CYS A 158 3.97 0.34 2.01
CA CYS A 158 5.05 -0.23 1.19
C CYS A 158 4.56 -1.45 0.39
N VAL A 159 3.87 -2.40 1.04
CA VAL A 159 3.33 -3.58 0.35
C VAL A 159 2.26 -3.20 -0.69
N ARG A 160 1.39 -2.22 -0.40
CA ARG A 160 0.43 -1.65 -1.38
C ARG A 160 1.16 -1.11 -2.61
N ASN A 161 2.21 -0.33 -2.45
CA ASN A 161 2.95 0.25 -3.56
C ASN A 161 3.68 -0.82 -4.39
N LEU A 162 4.42 -1.71 -3.73
CA LEU A 162 5.12 -2.82 -4.39
C LEU A 162 4.17 -3.73 -5.18
N SER A 163 2.94 -3.93 -4.69
CA SER A 163 1.90 -4.71 -5.39
C SER A 163 1.41 -4.10 -6.70
N MET A 164 1.69 -2.82 -6.98
CA MET A 164 1.33 -2.17 -8.25
C MET A 164 2.35 -2.46 -9.36
N ALA A 165 3.65 -2.30 -9.09
CA ALA A 165 4.69 -2.35 -10.13
C ALA A 165 4.94 -3.77 -10.67
N ALA A 166 4.83 -4.79 -9.82
CA ALA A 166 4.45 -6.12 -10.28
C ALA A 166 3.60 -6.80 -9.20
N GLY A 167 2.35 -7.14 -9.56
CA GLY A 167 1.46 -7.93 -8.68
C GLY A 167 2.18 -9.16 -8.16
N ILE A 168 2.35 -9.23 -6.83
CA ILE A 168 3.36 -10.04 -6.14
C ILE A 168 3.08 -11.52 -6.43
N LYS A 169 3.81 -12.12 -7.39
CA LYS A 169 3.50 -13.46 -7.94
C LYS A 169 3.49 -14.56 -6.88
N ASN A 170 4.57 -14.65 -6.10
CA ASN A 170 4.80 -15.73 -5.13
C ASN A 170 4.69 -15.19 -3.71
N ALA A 171 3.59 -14.51 -3.38
CA ALA A 171 3.53 -13.68 -2.19
C ALA A 171 3.90 -14.42 -0.89
N PHE A 172 3.49 -15.70 -0.73
CA PHE A 172 3.91 -16.57 0.39
C PHE A 172 4.11 -18.02 -0.08
N GLN A 173 5.37 -18.45 -0.14
CA GLN A 173 5.76 -19.86 -0.07
C GLN A 173 6.67 -20.17 1.12
N GLU A 174 7.50 -19.22 1.58
CA GLU A 174 8.40 -19.43 2.73
C GLU A 174 7.63 -19.56 4.05
N SER A 175 7.33 -20.81 4.37
CA SER A 175 7.62 -21.46 5.65
C SER A 175 8.06 -20.58 6.82
N SER A 176 7.28 -20.60 7.90
CA SER A 176 7.82 -20.38 9.24
C SER A 176 8.42 -21.69 9.77
N ASN A 177 9.72 -21.67 10.09
CA ASN A 177 10.46 -22.75 10.75
C ASN A 177 10.64 -24.06 9.93
N GLY A 178 10.91 -23.96 8.63
CA GLY A 178 11.33 -25.11 7.80
C GLY A 178 10.25 -26.14 7.47
N LYS A 179 8.97 -25.84 7.74
CA LYS A 179 7.81 -26.61 7.27
C LYS A 179 7.04 -25.80 6.21
N ASP A 180 6.84 -26.36 5.03
CA ASP A 180 6.12 -25.69 3.93
C ASP A 180 4.61 -25.71 4.14
N PHE A 181 4.14 -24.77 4.96
CA PHE A 181 2.73 -24.41 5.03
C PHE A 181 2.38 -23.48 3.88
N GLY A 182 1.69 -24.02 2.87
CA GLY A 182 1.14 -23.23 1.76
C GLY A 182 0.31 -22.02 2.24
N PRO A 183 0.15 -20.98 1.40
CA PRO A 183 -0.23 -19.62 1.80
C PRO A 183 -1.47 -19.49 2.69
N LEU A 184 -2.46 -20.38 2.57
CA LEU A 184 -3.70 -20.34 3.36
C LEU A 184 -3.62 -21.09 4.69
N LYS A 185 -2.60 -21.94 4.88
CA LYS A 185 -2.31 -22.67 6.13
C LYS A 185 -1.37 -21.88 7.06
N ASN A 186 -0.51 -21.02 6.51
CA ASN A 186 0.36 -20.14 7.29
C ASN A 186 -0.43 -18.93 7.85
N PRO A 187 -0.60 -18.77 9.18
CA PRO A 187 -1.35 -17.65 9.76
C PRO A 187 -0.63 -16.29 9.64
N ASN A 188 0.66 -16.28 9.27
CA ASN A 188 1.46 -15.08 9.05
C ASN A 188 1.54 -14.68 7.56
N SER A 189 0.88 -15.40 6.65
CA SER A 189 0.80 -14.98 5.24
C SER A 189 -0.01 -13.68 5.11
N LEU A 190 0.31 -12.84 4.13
CA LEU A 190 -0.42 -11.58 3.93
C LEU A 190 -1.93 -11.82 3.70
N PHE A 191 -2.34 -12.94 3.09
CA PHE A 191 -3.76 -13.25 2.94
C PHE A 191 -4.45 -13.40 4.30
N ARG A 192 -3.85 -14.15 5.24
CA ARG A 192 -4.39 -14.30 6.61
C ARG A 192 -4.25 -13.02 7.44
N VAL A 193 -3.20 -12.24 7.21
CA VAL A 193 -2.98 -10.95 7.88
C VAL A 193 -3.99 -9.90 7.42
N LEU A 194 -4.22 -9.75 6.11
CA LEU A 194 -5.22 -8.85 5.54
C LEU A 194 -6.65 -9.28 5.91
N GLU A 195 -6.95 -10.57 5.82
CA GLU A 195 -8.22 -11.15 6.28
C GLU A 195 -8.50 -10.80 7.75
N LYS A 196 -7.48 -10.95 8.62
CA LYS A 196 -7.56 -10.60 10.03
C LYS A 196 -7.68 -9.09 10.26
N SER A 197 -6.99 -8.26 9.47
CA SER A 197 -7.13 -6.80 9.53
C SER A 197 -8.53 -6.34 9.13
N LEU A 198 -9.13 -6.90 8.07
CA LEU A 198 -10.51 -6.55 7.68
C LEU A 198 -11.57 -6.98 8.70
N LYS A 199 -11.29 -7.98 9.54
CA LYS A 199 -12.17 -8.40 10.65
C LYS A 199 -11.96 -7.59 11.93
N ASP A 200 -10.98 -6.69 11.97
CA ASP A 200 -10.74 -5.83 13.12
C ASP A 200 -11.68 -4.63 13.10
N GLN A 201 -12.73 -4.68 13.94
CA GLN A 201 -13.73 -3.62 14.07
C GLN A 201 -13.14 -2.28 14.54
N GLN A 202 -11.89 -2.24 15.03
CA GLN A 202 -11.19 -1.02 15.42
C GLN A 202 -10.24 -0.48 14.31
N LEU A 203 -10.24 -1.09 13.13
CA LEU A 203 -9.43 -0.64 12.00
C LEU A 203 -9.93 0.73 11.49
N SER A 204 -9.10 1.77 11.60
CA SER A 204 -9.50 3.10 11.13
C SER A 204 -9.76 3.14 9.62
N PRO A 205 -10.71 3.97 9.12
CA PRO A 205 -11.14 3.95 7.72
C PRO A 205 -10.00 4.09 6.70
N GLY A 206 -8.98 4.90 7.00
CA GLY A 206 -7.79 5.02 6.16
C GLY A 206 -6.96 3.72 6.08
N LYS A 207 -6.82 2.98 7.18
CA LYS A 207 -6.17 1.65 7.18
C LYS A 207 -7.02 0.62 6.43
N GLN A 208 -8.34 0.66 6.58
CA GLN A 208 -9.28 -0.20 5.85
C GLN A 208 -9.19 0.03 4.34
N LEU A 209 -9.22 1.29 3.89
CA LEU A 209 -9.06 1.68 2.49
C LEU A 209 -7.71 1.23 1.90
N VAL A 210 -6.60 1.39 2.64
CA VAL A 210 -5.27 0.91 2.21
C VAL A 210 -5.24 -0.63 2.13
N THR A 211 -5.87 -1.32 3.09
CA THR A 211 -5.97 -2.80 3.13
C THR A 211 -6.75 -3.32 1.91
N VAL A 212 -7.93 -2.76 1.64
CA VAL A 212 -8.76 -3.08 0.47
C VAL A 212 -8.04 -2.69 -0.84
N GLY A 213 -7.33 -1.57 -0.88
CA GLY A 213 -6.53 -1.15 -2.04
C GLY A 213 -5.39 -2.11 -2.37
N LEU A 214 -4.73 -2.69 -1.37
CA LEU A 214 -3.74 -3.76 -1.56
C LEU A 214 -4.41 -5.06 -2.05
N ILE A 215 -5.56 -5.45 -1.48
CA ILE A 215 -6.33 -6.62 -1.96
C ILE A 215 -6.74 -6.45 -3.43
N ARG A 216 -7.23 -5.26 -3.82
CA ARG A 216 -7.57 -4.91 -5.21
C ARG A 216 -6.41 -5.16 -6.18
N ASN A 217 -5.20 -4.78 -5.78
CA ASN A 217 -3.99 -4.92 -6.58
C ASN A 217 -3.51 -6.38 -6.63
N LEU A 218 -3.57 -7.12 -5.52
CA LEU A 218 -3.24 -8.55 -5.50
C LEU A 218 -4.20 -9.36 -6.39
N ALA A 219 -5.50 -9.05 -6.38
CA ALA A 219 -6.52 -9.67 -7.23
C ALA A 219 -6.32 -9.45 -8.74
N CYS A 220 -5.41 -8.57 -9.16
CA CYS A 220 -5.01 -8.43 -10.58
C CYS A 220 -4.19 -9.63 -11.12
N ARG A 221 -3.92 -10.66 -10.31
CA ARG A 221 -3.15 -11.86 -10.68
C ARG A 221 -3.93 -13.13 -10.33
N ARG A 222 -3.96 -14.10 -11.25
CA ARG A 222 -4.76 -15.34 -11.17
C ARG A 222 -4.45 -16.15 -9.91
N GLU A 223 -3.17 -16.28 -9.57
CA GLU A 223 -2.65 -17.06 -8.46
C GLU A 223 -3.11 -16.46 -7.13
N ASN A 224 -2.91 -15.15 -6.98
CA ASN A 224 -3.34 -14.40 -5.80
C ASN A 224 -4.87 -14.36 -5.67
N ALA A 225 -5.61 -14.17 -6.76
CA ALA A 225 -7.07 -14.13 -6.75
C ALA A 225 -7.68 -15.47 -6.32
N VAL A 226 -7.18 -16.60 -6.84
CA VAL A 226 -7.63 -17.96 -6.46
C VAL A 226 -7.29 -18.28 -5.00
N LEU A 227 -6.26 -17.66 -4.41
CA LEU A 227 -5.97 -17.75 -2.98
C LEU A 227 -6.89 -16.85 -2.15
N ILE A 228 -7.15 -15.61 -2.57
CA ILE A 228 -8.08 -14.68 -1.90
C ILE A 228 -9.50 -15.26 -1.88
N ALA A 229 -9.95 -15.88 -2.98
CA ALA A 229 -11.24 -16.55 -3.09
C ALA A 229 -11.40 -17.79 -2.17
N LYS A 230 -10.35 -18.19 -1.44
CA LYS A 230 -10.38 -19.28 -0.45
C LYS A 230 -10.23 -18.76 0.99
N THR A 231 -10.53 -17.48 1.21
CA THR A 231 -10.59 -16.79 2.52
C THR A 231 -11.96 -16.10 2.68
N GLN A 232 -12.24 -15.50 3.84
CA GLN A 232 -13.43 -14.64 4.02
C GLN A 232 -13.25 -13.21 3.45
N ILE A 233 -12.12 -12.89 2.79
CA ILE A 233 -11.91 -11.57 2.19
C ILE A 233 -13.01 -11.18 1.17
N PRO A 234 -13.47 -12.04 0.24
CA PRO A 234 -14.51 -11.67 -0.73
C PRO A 234 -15.84 -11.26 -0.09
N GLU A 235 -16.20 -11.91 1.03
CA GLU A 235 -17.38 -11.61 1.84
C GLU A 235 -17.24 -10.23 2.52
N LEU A 236 -16.11 -9.99 3.20
CA LEU A 236 -15.80 -8.69 3.83
C LEU A 236 -15.73 -7.53 2.83
N LEU A 237 -15.27 -7.78 1.59
CA LEU A 237 -15.32 -6.80 0.50
C LEU A 237 -16.76 -6.51 0.06
N LEU A 238 -17.64 -7.52 0.05
CA LEU A 238 -19.03 -7.37 -0.36
C LEU A 238 -19.87 -6.70 0.72
N ASP A 239 -19.54 -6.93 1.99
CA ASP A 239 -20.19 -6.28 3.13
C ASP A 239 -19.85 -4.80 3.24
N ASN A 240 -18.62 -4.37 2.87
CA ASN A 240 -18.31 -2.95 2.68
C ASN A 240 -19.23 -2.26 1.67
N ILE A 241 -19.72 -2.99 0.65
CA ILE A 241 -20.61 -2.48 -0.39
C ILE A 241 -22.06 -2.48 0.12
N ARG A 242 -22.50 -3.55 0.79
CA ARG A 242 -23.83 -3.68 1.40
C ARG A 242 -24.09 -2.66 2.52
N ALA A 243 -23.06 -2.34 3.31
CA ALA A 243 -23.13 -1.39 4.41
C ALA A 243 -23.13 0.09 3.97
N SER A 244 -23.03 0.38 2.66
CA SER A 244 -22.99 1.76 2.18
C SER A 244 -24.36 2.43 2.25
N SER A 245 -24.45 3.50 3.03
CA SER A 245 -25.55 4.46 2.99
C SER A 245 -25.40 5.50 1.86
N VAL A 246 -24.26 5.52 1.17
CA VAL A 246 -23.97 6.49 0.10
C VAL A 246 -24.53 5.97 -1.24
N PRO A 247 -25.29 6.75 -2.01
CA PRO A 247 -25.78 6.34 -3.32
C PRO A 247 -24.66 5.92 -4.28
N THR A 248 -24.90 4.88 -5.09
CA THR A 248 -23.91 4.32 -6.02
C THR A 248 -23.37 5.32 -7.06
N THR A 249 -24.08 6.43 -7.27
CA THR A 249 -23.70 7.54 -8.14
C THR A 249 -22.77 8.57 -7.48
N GLU A 250 -22.63 8.55 -6.16
CA GLU A 250 -21.81 9.48 -5.38
C GLU A 250 -20.50 8.83 -4.87
N TRP A 251 -20.33 7.53 -5.09
CA TRP A 251 -19.12 6.78 -4.76
C TRP A 251 -17.88 7.36 -5.47
N LYS A 252 -17.04 8.04 -4.70
CA LYS A 252 -15.76 8.59 -5.12
C LYS A 252 -14.79 7.46 -5.47
N SER A 253 -13.81 7.72 -6.33
CA SER A 253 -12.74 6.77 -6.67
C SER A 253 -12.05 6.19 -5.42
N THR A 254 -11.82 7.03 -4.41
CA THR A 254 -11.20 6.69 -3.13
C THR A 254 -12.18 6.24 -2.03
N SER A 255 -13.45 5.96 -2.36
CA SER A 255 -14.41 5.44 -1.37
C SER A 255 -14.18 3.94 -1.10
N LEU A 256 -14.49 3.48 0.11
CA LEU A 256 -14.25 2.10 0.52
C LEU A 256 -15.05 1.11 -0.33
N GLU A 257 -16.31 1.46 -0.63
CA GLU A 257 -17.21 0.74 -1.52
C GLU A 257 -16.62 0.61 -2.91
N LYS A 258 -16.12 1.72 -3.46
CA LYS A 258 -15.65 1.78 -4.83
C LYS A 258 -14.39 0.94 -5.02
N VAL A 259 -13.45 1.01 -4.08
CA VAL A 259 -12.23 0.19 -4.09
C VAL A 259 -12.55 -1.28 -3.79
N SER A 260 -13.55 -1.58 -2.95
CA SER A 260 -14.05 -2.95 -2.71
C SER A 260 -14.71 -3.55 -3.95
N LEU A 261 -15.55 -2.78 -4.65
CA LEU A 261 -16.16 -3.16 -5.92
C LEU A 261 -15.10 -3.45 -6.98
N ASP A 262 -14.07 -2.60 -7.12
CA ASP A 262 -12.97 -2.87 -8.04
C ASP A 262 -12.16 -4.11 -7.64
N ALA A 263 -12.07 -4.44 -6.35
CA ALA A 263 -11.41 -5.67 -5.88
C ALA A 263 -12.24 -6.92 -6.23
N ILE A 264 -13.56 -6.92 -5.98
CA ILE A 264 -14.47 -8.01 -6.37
C ILE A 264 -14.47 -8.19 -7.89
N ARG A 265 -14.53 -7.08 -8.65
CA ARG A 265 -14.43 -7.10 -10.11
C ARG A 265 -13.12 -7.74 -10.58
N ASN A 266 -12.01 -7.45 -9.90
CA ASN A 266 -10.72 -8.06 -10.22
C ASN A 266 -10.68 -9.56 -9.87
N LEU A 267 -11.37 -10.01 -8.82
CA LEU A 267 -11.51 -11.43 -8.50
C LEU A 267 -12.32 -12.20 -9.54
N GLY A 268 -13.53 -11.76 -9.89
CA GLY A 268 -14.45 -12.52 -10.77
C GLY A 268 -14.03 -12.60 -12.25
N ARG A 269 -12.98 -11.87 -12.65
CA ARG A 269 -12.26 -12.10 -13.92
C ARG A 269 -11.69 -13.51 -14.03
N TRP A 270 -11.36 -14.13 -12.90
CA TRP A 270 -10.71 -15.44 -12.86
C TRP A 270 -11.77 -16.54 -12.61
N PRO A 271 -11.91 -17.56 -13.48
CA PRO A 271 -12.94 -18.59 -13.34
C PRO A 271 -12.97 -19.25 -11.97
N GLY A 272 -11.79 -19.60 -11.42
CA GLY A 272 -11.62 -20.21 -10.09
C GLY A 272 -11.98 -19.31 -8.89
N CYS A 273 -12.47 -18.10 -9.12
CA CYS A 273 -13.03 -17.22 -8.09
C CYS A 273 -14.56 -17.08 -8.18
N ARG A 274 -15.17 -17.35 -9.34
CA ARG A 274 -16.58 -17.04 -9.64
C ARG A 274 -17.55 -17.78 -8.73
N GLU A 275 -17.33 -19.07 -8.51
CA GLU A 275 -18.14 -19.91 -7.60
C GLU A 275 -18.22 -19.32 -6.18
N THR A 276 -17.09 -18.84 -5.64
CA THR A 276 -17.11 -18.19 -4.32
C THR A 276 -17.91 -16.89 -4.35
N LEU A 277 -17.79 -16.09 -5.42
CA LEU A 277 -18.53 -14.84 -5.56
C LEU A 277 -20.05 -15.06 -5.72
N ILE A 278 -20.46 -16.06 -6.50
CA ILE A 278 -21.87 -16.46 -6.62
C ILE A 278 -22.41 -16.89 -5.25
N ARG A 279 -21.72 -17.81 -4.57
CA ARG A 279 -22.14 -18.36 -3.27
C ARG A 279 -22.29 -17.32 -2.14
N ILE A 280 -21.50 -16.24 -2.13
CA ILE A 280 -21.65 -15.15 -1.14
C ILE A 280 -22.73 -14.11 -1.52
N GLY A 281 -23.47 -14.31 -2.63
CA GLY A 281 -24.50 -13.37 -3.09
C GLY A 281 -23.94 -12.11 -3.75
N THR A 282 -22.82 -12.21 -4.50
CA THR A 282 -22.27 -11.07 -5.26
C THR A 282 -23.23 -10.63 -6.36
N PHE A 283 -23.92 -11.58 -7.00
CA PHE A 283 -24.79 -11.32 -8.16
C PHE A 283 -25.89 -10.31 -7.85
N ASP A 284 -26.63 -10.51 -6.76
CA ASP A 284 -27.75 -9.64 -6.35
C ASP A 284 -27.29 -8.22 -6.03
N VAL A 285 -26.11 -8.07 -5.41
CA VAL A 285 -25.51 -6.77 -5.12
C VAL A 285 -25.10 -6.06 -6.41
N MET A 286 -24.52 -6.76 -7.39
CA MET A 286 -24.17 -6.18 -8.69
C MET A 286 -25.42 -5.76 -9.48
N LYS A 287 -26.48 -6.59 -9.45
CA LYS A 287 -27.78 -6.29 -10.05
C LYS A 287 -28.40 -5.03 -9.43
N ALA A 288 -28.46 -4.95 -8.10
CA ALA A 288 -28.95 -3.76 -7.39
C ALA A 288 -28.16 -2.49 -7.73
N ILE A 289 -26.83 -2.56 -7.86
CA ILE A 289 -25.99 -1.44 -8.31
C ILE A 289 -26.33 -1.01 -9.75
N ILE A 290 -26.53 -1.96 -10.65
CA ILE A 290 -26.89 -1.67 -12.06
C ILE A 290 -28.27 -1.01 -12.14
N ASP A 291 -29.27 -1.54 -11.43
CA ASP A 291 -30.65 -1.02 -11.51
C ASP A 291 -30.80 0.32 -10.77
N SER A 292 -30.02 0.55 -9.71
CA SER A 292 -29.80 1.87 -9.10
C SER A 292 -29.23 2.89 -10.12
N LYS A 293 -28.13 2.53 -10.81
CA LYS A 293 -27.52 3.38 -11.86
C LYS A 293 -28.42 3.59 -13.09
N ARG A 294 -29.29 2.63 -13.42
CA ARG A 294 -30.29 2.76 -14.51
C ARG A 294 -31.39 3.74 -14.12
N SER A 295 -31.95 3.58 -12.93
CA SER A 295 -33.01 4.44 -12.39
C SER A 295 -32.55 5.90 -12.27
N SER A 296 -31.33 6.13 -11.76
CA SER A 296 -30.74 7.47 -11.72
C SER A 296 -30.56 8.10 -13.11
N ARG A 297 -30.03 7.33 -14.09
CA ARG A 297 -29.91 7.77 -15.48
C ARG A 297 -31.27 8.12 -16.10
N TYR A 298 -32.30 7.31 -15.88
CA TYR A 298 -33.66 7.55 -16.39
C TYR A 298 -34.26 8.83 -15.82
N ASN A 299 -34.10 9.06 -14.51
CA ASN A 299 -34.57 10.28 -13.86
C ASN A 299 -33.84 11.53 -14.37
N ALA A 300 -32.52 11.45 -14.61
CA ALA A 300 -31.74 12.53 -15.21
C ALA A 300 -32.15 12.82 -16.67
N LEU A 301 -32.43 11.78 -17.47
CA LEU A 301 -32.97 11.89 -18.83
C LEU A 301 -34.33 12.59 -18.85
N ARG A 302 -35.22 12.26 -17.91
CA ARG A 302 -36.55 12.87 -17.76
C ARG A 302 -36.50 14.32 -17.29
N GLY A 303 -35.43 14.74 -16.61
CA GLY A 303 -35.24 16.09 -16.08
C GLY A 303 -34.75 17.13 -17.10
N ASN A 304 -33.79 16.79 -17.97
CA ASN A 304 -33.32 17.70 -19.02
C ASN A 304 -32.62 16.97 -20.20
N PRO A 305 -33.26 16.89 -21.38
CA PRO A 305 -32.71 16.16 -22.54
C PRO A 305 -31.36 16.67 -23.08
N GLN A 306 -31.04 17.96 -22.92
CA GLN A 306 -29.78 18.52 -23.43
C GLN A 306 -28.58 18.16 -22.55
N GLN A 307 -28.80 17.96 -21.25
CA GLN A 307 -27.75 17.59 -20.31
C GLN A 307 -27.31 16.12 -20.48
N SER A 308 -28.21 15.28 -20.99
CA SER A 308 -28.02 13.83 -21.14
C SER A 308 -26.89 13.46 -22.10
N GLN A 309 -26.74 14.18 -23.22
CA GLN A 309 -25.73 13.85 -24.25
C GLN A 309 -24.28 13.95 -23.74
N ARG A 310 -24.03 14.76 -22.69
CA ARG A 310 -22.70 14.88 -22.06
C ARG A 310 -22.35 13.71 -21.13
N LEU A 311 -23.34 12.98 -20.62
CA LEU A 311 -23.13 11.82 -19.74
C LEU A 311 -22.77 10.55 -20.52
N PHE A 312 -23.38 10.33 -21.69
CA PHE A 312 -23.12 9.13 -22.51
C PHE A 312 -21.66 9.00 -22.95
N LYS A 313 -20.97 10.10 -23.28
CA LYS A 313 -19.57 10.08 -23.77
C LYS A 313 -18.49 9.75 -22.73
N LYS A 314 -18.84 9.43 -21.47
CA LYS A 314 -17.87 9.14 -20.38
C LYS A 314 -18.01 7.78 -19.69
N SER A 315 -18.98 6.94 -20.06
CA SER A 315 -19.29 5.73 -19.29
C SER A 315 -18.67 4.45 -19.87
N SER A 316 -17.41 4.17 -19.51
CA SER A 316 -16.84 2.81 -19.58
C SER A 316 -17.30 1.99 -18.36
N ASP A 317 -18.59 1.66 -18.33
CA ASP A 317 -19.33 1.20 -17.15
C ASP A 317 -18.98 -0.27 -16.76
N ALA A 318 -17.81 -0.47 -16.17
CA ALA A 318 -17.21 -1.79 -15.90
C ALA A 318 -18.04 -2.74 -15.00
N SER A 319 -19.13 -2.27 -14.39
CA SER A 319 -20.11 -3.13 -13.71
C SER A 319 -21.02 -3.89 -14.68
N LEU A 320 -21.31 -3.33 -15.87
CA LEU A 320 -22.16 -3.99 -16.87
C LEU A 320 -21.46 -5.23 -17.46
N VAL A 321 -20.18 -5.08 -17.86
CA VAL A 321 -19.36 -6.20 -18.35
C VAL A 321 -19.26 -7.31 -17.31
N PHE A 322 -18.88 -6.95 -16.07
CA PHE A 322 -18.72 -7.92 -14.98
C PHE A 322 -19.99 -8.71 -14.65
N THR A 323 -21.17 -8.09 -14.79
CA THR A 323 -22.43 -8.78 -14.52
C THR A 323 -22.84 -9.67 -15.69
N ALA A 324 -22.58 -9.26 -16.94
CA ALA A 324 -22.79 -10.12 -18.10
C ALA A 324 -21.92 -11.39 -18.02
N ASP A 325 -20.62 -11.25 -17.71
CA ASP A 325 -19.69 -12.37 -17.53
C ASP A 325 -20.14 -13.34 -16.42
N LEU A 326 -20.80 -12.85 -15.37
CA LEU A 326 -21.35 -13.67 -14.29
C LEU A 326 -22.70 -14.32 -14.66
N THR A 327 -23.58 -13.63 -15.39
CA THR A 327 -24.87 -14.19 -15.82
C THR A 327 -24.65 -15.35 -16.79
N VAL A 328 -23.77 -15.20 -17.79
CA VAL A 328 -23.51 -16.26 -18.79
C VAL A 328 -23.08 -17.56 -18.11
N HIS A 329 -22.14 -17.50 -17.16
CA HIS A 329 -21.71 -18.69 -16.43
C HIS A 329 -22.73 -19.19 -15.39
N TYR A 330 -23.62 -18.34 -14.86
CA TYR A 330 -24.75 -18.79 -14.04
C TYR A 330 -25.76 -19.59 -14.86
N ASP A 331 -26.08 -19.15 -16.08
CA ASP A 331 -26.97 -19.86 -16.99
C ASP A 331 -26.33 -21.15 -17.51
N GLU A 332 -25.04 -21.14 -17.88
CA GLU A 332 -24.28 -22.35 -18.25
C GLU A 332 -24.27 -23.39 -17.12
N THR A 333 -23.91 -23.00 -15.89
CA THR A 333 -23.85 -23.92 -14.74
C THR A 333 -25.24 -24.39 -14.27
N SER A 334 -26.28 -23.60 -14.51
CA SER A 334 -27.68 -24.02 -14.30
C SER A 334 -28.19 -24.97 -15.39
N SER A 335 -27.64 -24.89 -16.61
CA SER A 335 -28.02 -25.74 -17.74
C SER A 335 -27.18 -27.02 -17.85
N SER A 336 -25.98 -27.08 -17.28
CA SER A 336 -25.02 -28.18 -17.45
C SER A 336 -25.20 -29.35 -16.47
N TYR A 337 -26.44 -29.79 -16.23
CA TYR A 337 -26.75 -31.04 -15.52
C TYR A 337 -27.16 -32.17 -16.48
N ASN A 338 -26.45 -32.30 -17.61
CA ASN A 338 -26.36 -33.52 -18.42
C ASN A 338 -25.34 -33.35 -19.56
N ILE A 339 -24.24 -34.12 -19.54
CA ILE A 339 -23.53 -34.80 -20.65
C ILE A 339 -22.16 -35.29 -20.14
N ALA A 340 -21.65 -36.37 -20.74
CA ALA A 340 -20.51 -37.13 -20.25
C ALA A 340 -19.12 -36.56 -20.62
N THR A 341 -18.09 -37.15 -20.03
CA THR A 341 -16.67 -36.86 -20.22
C THR A 341 -16.15 -37.13 -21.63
N THR A 342 -15.39 -36.20 -22.19
CA THR A 342 -14.20 -36.47 -23.01
C THR A 342 -13.09 -35.48 -22.66
N SER A 343 -11.85 -35.94 -22.60
CA SER A 343 -10.67 -35.06 -22.56
C SER A 343 -10.39 -34.50 -23.95
N ASP A 344 -9.79 -33.31 -24.02
CA ASP A 344 -8.38 -33.22 -24.44
C ASP A 344 -7.79 -31.84 -24.15
N SER A 345 -6.45 -31.78 -24.16
CA SER A 345 -5.65 -30.60 -23.77
C SER A 345 -5.32 -29.71 -24.95
N ASN A 346 -5.33 -28.39 -24.73
CA ASN A 346 -4.41 -27.44 -25.37
C ASN A 346 -4.37 -26.14 -24.54
N ASP A 347 -3.27 -25.91 -23.81
CA ASP A 347 -2.99 -24.65 -23.12
C ASP A 347 -2.14 -23.74 -24.01
N GLU A 348 -2.71 -22.65 -24.55
CA GLU A 348 -1.96 -21.57 -25.20
C GLU A 348 -2.17 -20.25 -24.45
N ASP A 349 -1.20 -19.87 -23.60
CA ASP A 349 -1.21 -18.67 -22.76
C ASP A 349 -0.98 -17.36 -23.57
N HIS A 350 -2.00 -16.90 -24.29
CA HIS A 350 -2.02 -15.58 -24.91
C HIS A 350 -2.44 -14.46 -23.94
N ASP A 351 -1.57 -14.15 -22.96
CA ASP A 351 -1.74 -13.12 -21.91
C ASP A 351 -1.70 -11.67 -22.47
N SER A 352 -2.69 -11.32 -23.31
CA SER A 352 -2.82 -10.01 -23.97
C SER A 352 -3.54 -9.00 -23.06
N PHE A 353 -2.82 -7.96 -22.61
CA PHE A 353 -3.32 -6.95 -21.65
C PHE A 353 -4.02 -5.75 -22.31
N PRO A 354 -5.32 -5.49 -22.07
CA PRO A 354 -6.03 -4.31 -22.57
C PRO A 354 -6.47 -3.39 -21.40
N VAL A 355 -5.51 -2.81 -20.67
CA VAL A 355 -5.78 -1.73 -19.69
C VAL A 355 -4.65 -0.71 -19.75
N SER A 356 -4.91 0.52 -20.23
CA SER A 356 -3.95 1.63 -20.14
C SER A 356 -3.58 1.90 -18.67
N LEU A 357 -2.28 1.98 -18.38
CA LEU A 357 -1.76 2.29 -17.05
C LEU A 357 -1.98 3.75 -16.64
N GLU A 358 -2.22 4.67 -17.59
CA GLU A 358 -2.23 6.12 -17.35
C GLU A 358 -3.23 6.53 -16.26
N ASN A 359 -4.41 5.88 -16.23
CA ASN A 359 -5.44 6.11 -15.21
C ASN A 359 -5.06 5.66 -13.79
N GLN A 360 -3.94 4.95 -13.61
CA GLN A 360 -3.41 4.56 -12.29
C GLN A 360 -2.41 5.58 -11.74
N HIS A 361 -1.62 6.25 -12.60
CA HIS A 361 -0.58 7.19 -12.16
C HIS A 361 -1.14 8.40 -11.39
N ALA A 362 -2.33 8.88 -11.74
CA ALA A 362 -2.98 10.01 -11.07
C ALA A 362 -3.24 9.81 -9.55
N TRP A 363 -3.28 8.55 -9.08
CA TRP A 363 -3.56 8.22 -7.68
C TRP A 363 -2.33 8.27 -6.78
N ALA A 364 -1.12 8.02 -7.32
CA ALA A 364 0.11 7.98 -6.54
C ALA A 364 0.61 9.37 -6.10
N VAL A 365 0.19 10.42 -6.82
CA VAL A 365 0.71 11.79 -6.69
C VAL A 365 -0.19 12.70 -5.83
N THR A 366 -1.45 12.33 -5.60
CA THR A 366 -2.48 13.23 -5.07
C THR A 366 -2.77 13.10 -3.57
N GLU A 367 -2.36 12.01 -2.91
CA GLU A 367 -2.55 11.82 -1.46
C GLU A 367 -1.42 12.46 -0.65
N ARG A 368 -1.66 13.65 -0.06
CA ARG A 368 -0.82 14.14 1.06
C ARG A 368 -0.97 13.19 2.23
N ASN A 369 0.12 12.52 2.62
CA ASN A 369 0.13 11.46 3.64
C ASN A 369 -0.57 11.89 4.96
N PRO A 370 -1.74 11.32 5.30
CA PRO A 370 -2.56 11.81 6.41
C PRO A 370 -1.97 11.53 7.80
N PHE A 371 -0.97 10.64 7.92
CA PHE A 371 -0.32 10.32 9.20
C PHE A 371 0.45 11.50 9.84
N TRP A 372 0.57 12.63 9.15
CA TRP A 372 1.32 13.81 9.62
C TRP A 372 0.44 14.99 10.09
N MET A 373 -0.90 14.87 10.10
CA MET A 373 -1.77 16.03 10.37
C MET A 373 -2.11 16.27 11.85
N ASP A 374 -2.14 15.25 12.71
CA ASP A 374 -2.58 15.39 14.11
C ASP A 374 -1.49 15.86 15.11
N ARG A 375 -0.51 16.65 14.66
CA ARG A 375 0.52 17.27 15.52
C ARG A 375 1.00 18.64 15.02
N ASN A 376 0.24 19.70 15.30
CA ASN A 376 0.72 21.08 15.42
C ASN A 376 0.03 21.76 16.61
#